data_AF-A0A2M6Y1M6-F1
#
_entry.id   AF-A0A2M6Y1M6-F1
#
_cell.length_a   1.000
_cell.length_b   1.000
_cell.length_c   1.000
_cell.angle_alpha   90.00
_cell.angle_beta   90.00
_cell.angle_gamma   90.00
#
_symmetry.space_group_name_H-M   'P 1'
#
loop_
_entity.id
_entity.type
_entity.pdbx_description
1 polymer ?
#
loop_
_entity_poly.entity_id
_entity_poly.type
_entity_poly.pdbx_seq_one_letter_code
_entity_poly.pdbx_strand_id
1 'polypeptide(L)'
;MEVKEKIKEIIQILKTGGAEEVKNIKKELRKLYHNSNEKECDIIAEEFISEMKNFDSIKNPDNRANFIYALWVAFLQKRETHFDFFMDFLIERAQDKNGKIRNAALNIAGWIYPFPPLRDKIKEKIKKIEPLLLQKYYQPKFARFKYIKALPVGIYKSLQMMMEKLCEVEKRLLQKDLFKEHKNDKWELYYDAMEFFDDYYTAEDFLKRAIELDNDFVAAYAGLTELSRDYDDDDDEEKYAEIAWEKTLKKFPEWPPDELNWGSVENRQYLRAICNKAMTLHKKGEKEKAEKIYRLLLKLNPGDNQGVRYLLAGLFRGLMPENVDKMNDEGNKNQNWSKLEKILYEENKKHKFFEYPVDDFPADEELSDDVESPDEIGKPHGTA
;
A
#
# COMPACT_ATOMS: atom_id res chain seq x y z
N MET A 1 -21.35 -37.02 -24.47
CA MET A 1 -20.21 -37.95 -24.69
C MET A 1 -19.08 -37.28 -25.44
N GLU A 2 -19.37 -36.51 -26.50
CA GLU A 2 -18.34 -35.83 -27.32
C GLU A 2 -17.44 -34.86 -26.53
N VAL A 3 -18.01 -33.99 -25.69
CA VAL A 3 -17.22 -33.03 -24.87
C VAL A 3 -16.28 -33.73 -23.90
N LYS A 4 -16.72 -34.85 -23.28
CA LYS A 4 -15.94 -35.59 -22.28
C LYS A 4 -14.67 -36.19 -22.89
N GLU A 5 -14.79 -36.81 -24.06
CA GLU A 5 -13.62 -37.40 -24.72
C GLU A 5 -12.68 -36.32 -25.26
N LYS A 6 -13.24 -35.22 -25.79
CA LYS A 6 -12.45 -34.08 -26.25
C LYS A 6 -11.66 -33.41 -25.12
N ILE A 7 -12.25 -33.23 -23.94
CA ILE A 7 -11.53 -32.63 -22.82
C ILE A 7 -10.42 -33.54 -22.28
N LYS A 8 -10.62 -34.87 -22.28
CA LYS A 8 -9.56 -35.83 -21.91
C LYS A 8 -8.38 -35.77 -22.87
N GLU A 9 -8.64 -35.68 -24.18
CA GLU A 9 -7.59 -35.49 -25.19
C GLU A 9 -6.82 -34.20 -24.94
N ILE A 10 -7.54 -33.10 -24.70
CA ILE A 10 -6.94 -31.80 -24.35
C ILE A 10 -6.03 -31.93 -23.13
N ILE A 11 -6.52 -32.55 -22.04
CA ILE A 11 -5.73 -32.73 -20.82
C ILE A 11 -4.51 -33.61 -21.07
N GLN A 12 -4.65 -34.68 -21.85
CA GLN A 12 -3.54 -35.56 -22.17
C GLN A 12 -2.42 -34.82 -22.93
N ILE A 13 -2.78 -33.97 -23.89
CA ILE A 13 -1.82 -33.12 -24.61
C ILE A 13 -1.21 -32.07 -23.68
N LEU A 14 -1.99 -31.45 -22.77
CA LEU A 14 -1.43 -30.55 -21.76
C LEU A 14 -0.35 -31.23 -20.89
N LYS A 15 -0.57 -32.51 -20.54
CA LYS A 15 0.32 -33.29 -19.68
C LYS A 15 1.57 -33.82 -20.39
N THR A 16 1.51 -34.08 -21.70
CA THR A 16 2.57 -34.84 -22.40
C THR A 16 3.06 -34.23 -23.71
N GLY A 17 2.28 -33.33 -24.33
CA GLY A 17 2.60 -32.74 -25.62
C GLY A 17 3.76 -31.75 -25.57
N GLY A 18 4.35 -31.49 -26.74
CA GLY A 18 5.38 -30.48 -26.95
C GLY A 18 4.84 -29.05 -26.88
N ALA A 19 5.74 -28.07 -26.87
CA ALA A 19 5.38 -26.66 -26.66
C ALA A 19 4.34 -26.12 -27.67
N GLU A 20 4.46 -26.48 -28.95
CA GLU A 20 3.54 -26.02 -29.99
C GLU A 20 2.17 -26.71 -29.90
N GLU A 21 2.15 -28.01 -29.60
CA GLU A 21 0.91 -28.76 -29.35
C GLU A 21 0.15 -28.16 -28.17
N VAL A 22 0.86 -27.89 -27.06
CA VAL A 22 0.28 -27.29 -25.86
C VAL A 22 -0.24 -25.87 -26.12
N LYS A 23 0.45 -25.08 -26.95
CA LYS A 23 -0.01 -23.74 -27.33
C LYS A 23 -1.31 -23.81 -28.13
N ASN A 24 -1.43 -24.76 -29.05
CA ASN A 24 -2.63 -24.96 -29.86
C ASN A 24 -3.79 -25.52 -29.01
N ILE A 25 -3.53 -26.50 -28.15
CA ILE A 25 -4.56 -27.11 -27.33
C ILE A 25 -5.18 -26.14 -26.31
N LYS A 26 -4.41 -25.16 -25.82
CA LYS A 26 -4.96 -24.08 -24.96
C LYS A 26 -5.99 -23.21 -25.68
N LYS A 27 -5.80 -22.96 -27.00
CA LYS A 27 -6.79 -22.24 -27.81
C LYS A 27 -8.05 -23.08 -28.01
N GLU A 28 -7.87 -24.39 -28.22
CA GLU A 28 -8.98 -25.32 -28.35
C GLU A 28 -9.77 -25.46 -27.06
N LEU A 29 -9.12 -25.52 -25.90
CA LEU A 29 -9.77 -25.51 -24.60
C LEU A 29 -10.68 -24.29 -24.43
N ARG A 30 -10.20 -23.09 -24.77
CA ARG A 30 -11.03 -21.87 -24.72
C ARG A 30 -12.24 -21.98 -25.64
N LYS A 31 -12.03 -22.43 -26.88
CA LYS A 31 -13.13 -22.62 -27.85
C LYS A 31 -14.15 -23.65 -27.34
N LEU A 32 -13.67 -24.77 -26.80
CA LEU A 32 -14.52 -25.82 -26.24
C LEU A 32 -15.38 -25.25 -25.10
N TYR A 33 -14.76 -24.61 -24.11
CA TYR A 33 -15.46 -24.03 -22.97
C TYR A 33 -16.50 -22.97 -23.38
N HIS A 34 -16.16 -22.06 -24.29
CA HIS A 34 -17.09 -21.00 -24.72
C HIS A 34 -18.26 -21.50 -25.60
N ASN A 35 -18.09 -22.63 -26.28
CA ASN A 35 -19.15 -23.24 -27.09
C ASN A 35 -19.97 -24.27 -26.30
N SER A 36 -19.60 -24.53 -25.04
CA SER A 36 -20.27 -25.50 -24.19
C SER A 36 -21.42 -24.88 -23.39
N ASN A 37 -22.47 -25.68 -23.17
CA ASN A 37 -23.52 -25.31 -22.21
C ASN A 37 -23.08 -25.60 -20.76
N GLU A 38 -23.89 -25.19 -19.79
CA GLU A 38 -23.58 -25.33 -18.36
C GLU A 38 -23.22 -26.76 -17.93
N LYS A 39 -23.98 -27.78 -18.38
CA LYS A 39 -23.70 -29.18 -18.06
C LYS A 39 -22.38 -29.67 -18.65
N GLU A 40 -22.02 -29.16 -19.82
CA GLU A 40 -20.75 -29.49 -20.49
C GLU A 40 -19.57 -28.79 -19.81
N CYS A 41 -19.72 -27.53 -19.41
CA CYS A 41 -18.74 -26.82 -18.58
C CYS A 41 -18.51 -27.56 -17.25
N ASP A 42 -19.57 -28.10 -16.66
CA ASP A 42 -19.49 -28.93 -15.46
C ASP A 42 -18.61 -30.18 -15.68
N ILE A 43 -18.85 -30.91 -16.78
CA ILE A 43 -18.04 -32.06 -17.19
C ILE A 43 -16.57 -31.66 -17.40
N ILE A 44 -16.32 -30.55 -18.09
CA ILE A 44 -14.95 -30.05 -18.34
C ILE A 44 -14.23 -29.80 -17.01
N ALA A 45 -14.90 -29.14 -16.07
CA ALA A 45 -14.35 -28.85 -14.75
C ALA A 45 -14.06 -30.11 -13.93
N GLU A 46 -14.97 -31.08 -13.92
CA GLU A 46 -14.81 -32.35 -13.18
C GLU A 46 -13.63 -33.17 -13.72
N GLU A 47 -13.40 -33.20 -15.03
CA GLU A 47 -12.25 -33.90 -15.62
C GLU A 47 -10.92 -33.24 -15.19
N PHE A 48 -10.86 -31.92 -15.13
CA PHE A 48 -9.68 -31.23 -14.57
C PHE A 48 -9.48 -31.52 -13.09
N ILE A 49 -10.55 -31.48 -12.28
CA ILE A 49 -10.49 -31.76 -10.83
C ILE A 49 -10.00 -33.19 -10.58
N SER A 50 -10.48 -34.16 -11.36
CA SER A 50 -10.03 -35.55 -11.31
C SER A 50 -8.53 -35.64 -11.58
N GLU A 51 -8.04 -34.95 -12.60
CA GLU A 51 -6.64 -34.97 -13.03
C GLU A 51 -5.70 -34.20 -12.09
N MET A 52 -6.20 -33.20 -11.36
CA MET A 52 -5.43 -32.50 -10.32
C MET A 52 -4.91 -33.45 -9.22
N LYS A 53 -5.67 -34.50 -8.87
CA LYS A 53 -5.24 -35.51 -7.89
C LYS A 53 -4.01 -36.30 -8.35
N ASN A 54 -3.80 -36.37 -9.66
CA ASN A 54 -2.67 -37.06 -10.29
C ASN A 54 -1.61 -36.08 -10.82
N PHE A 55 -1.64 -34.81 -10.41
CA PHE A 55 -0.77 -33.76 -10.94
C PHE A 55 0.71 -34.11 -10.89
N ASP A 56 1.17 -34.72 -9.80
CA ASP A 56 2.59 -35.06 -9.63
C ASP A 56 3.08 -36.17 -10.57
N SER A 57 2.18 -36.89 -11.25
CA SER A 57 2.54 -37.85 -12.30
C SER A 57 3.05 -37.18 -13.59
N ILE A 58 2.74 -35.89 -13.80
CA ILE A 58 3.21 -35.13 -14.95
C ILE A 58 4.73 -34.95 -14.82
N LYS A 59 5.51 -35.51 -15.74
CA LYS A 59 6.99 -35.52 -15.59
C LYS A 59 7.63 -34.17 -15.92
N ASN A 60 7.16 -33.51 -16.97
CA ASN A 60 7.77 -32.29 -17.48
C ASN A 60 7.25 -31.05 -16.71
N PRO A 61 8.13 -30.21 -16.13
CA PRO A 61 7.73 -29.01 -15.41
C PRO A 61 6.99 -27.96 -16.24
N ASP A 62 7.27 -27.87 -17.54
CA ASP A 62 6.54 -26.97 -18.46
C ASP A 62 5.11 -27.46 -18.64
N ASN A 63 4.91 -28.78 -18.83
CA ASN A 63 3.59 -29.37 -18.89
C ASN A 63 2.83 -29.21 -17.56
N ARG A 64 3.50 -29.36 -16.41
CA ARG A 64 2.93 -29.05 -15.09
C ARG A 64 2.43 -27.62 -15.00
N ALA A 65 3.26 -26.64 -15.36
CA ALA A 65 2.86 -25.23 -15.36
C ALA A 65 1.69 -24.97 -16.33
N ASN A 66 1.74 -25.56 -17.53
CA ASN A 66 0.68 -25.44 -18.53
C ASN A 66 -0.65 -26.05 -18.10
N PHE A 67 -0.60 -27.18 -17.40
CA PHE A 67 -1.78 -27.80 -16.78
C PHE A 67 -2.38 -26.87 -15.72
N ILE A 68 -1.56 -26.31 -14.81
CA ILE A 68 -2.05 -25.33 -13.82
C ILE A 68 -2.72 -24.15 -14.52
N TYR A 69 -2.07 -23.56 -15.54
CA TYR A 69 -2.66 -22.46 -16.31
C TYR A 69 -4.00 -22.80 -16.97
N ALA A 70 -4.31 -24.08 -17.21
CA ALA A 70 -5.58 -24.51 -17.79
C ALA A 70 -6.69 -24.69 -16.74
N LEU A 71 -6.37 -24.73 -15.44
CA LEU A 71 -7.33 -24.94 -14.36
C LEU A 71 -8.33 -23.80 -14.17
N TRP A 72 -8.17 -22.67 -14.87
CA TRP A 72 -9.12 -21.56 -14.81
C TRP A 72 -10.57 -22.02 -15.10
N VAL A 73 -10.77 -23.03 -15.95
CA VAL A 73 -12.12 -23.60 -16.21
C VAL A 73 -12.72 -24.26 -14.98
N ALA A 74 -11.92 -25.03 -14.24
CA ALA A 74 -12.36 -25.73 -13.05
C ALA A 74 -12.62 -24.73 -11.90
N PHE A 75 -11.75 -23.73 -11.77
CA PHE A 75 -11.90 -22.67 -10.79
C PHE A 75 -13.15 -21.83 -11.07
N LEU A 76 -13.40 -21.50 -12.34
CA LEU A 76 -14.58 -20.72 -12.73
C LEU A 76 -15.89 -21.48 -12.49
N GLN A 77 -15.90 -22.80 -12.64
CA GLN A 77 -17.12 -23.61 -12.52
C GLN A 77 -17.36 -24.15 -11.10
N LYS A 78 -16.29 -24.47 -10.35
CA LYS A 78 -16.36 -25.31 -9.14
C LYS A 78 -15.70 -24.70 -7.89
N ARG A 79 -15.24 -23.45 -7.93
CA ARG A 79 -14.55 -22.80 -6.78
C ARG A 79 -15.34 -22.81 -5.48
N GLU A 80 -16.66 -22.82 -5.53
CA GLU A 80 -17.49 -22.84 -4.31
C GLU A 80 -17.56 -24.22 -3.67
N THR A 81 -17.77 -25.25 -4.48
CA THR A 81 -17.91 -26.63 -4.02
C THR A 81 -16.57 -27.29 -3.72
N HIS A 82 -15.48 -26.81 -4.33
CA HIS A 82 -14.13 -27.37 -4.22
C HIS A 82 -13.11 -26.38 -3.65
N PHE A 83 -13.58 -25.37 -2.91
CA PHE A 83 -12.74 -24.27 -2.39
C PHE A 83 -11.47 -24.76 -1.69
N ASP A 84 -11.61 -25.64 -0.70
CA ASP A 84 -10.48 -26.11 0.10
C ASP A 84 -9.47 -26.88 -0.74
N PHE A 85 -9.95 -27.76 -1.61
CA PHE A 85 -9.11 -28.53 -2.52
C PHE A 85 -8.29 -27.62 -3.45
N PHE A 86 -8.90 -26.58 -4.01
CA PHE A 86 -8.20 -25.62 -4.87
C PHE A 86 -7.19 -24.77 -4.10
N MET A 87 -7.55 -24.29 -2.92
CA MET A 87 -6.64 -23.51 -2.09
C MET A 87 -5.44 -24.32 -1.63
N ASP A 88 -5.66 -25.55 -1.17
CA ASP A 88 -4.59 -26.44 -0.74
C ASP A 88 -3.66 -26.78 -1.90
N PHE A 89 -4.23 -27.07 -3.08
CA PHE A 89 -3.45 -27.29 -4.29
C PHE A 89 -2.59 -26.07 -4.64
N LEU A 90 -3.14 -24.85 -4.66
CA LEU A 90 -2.36 -23.66 -5.02
C LEU A 90 -1.26 -23.36 -4.00
N ILE A 91 -1.55 -23.48 -2.71
CA ILE A 91 -0.59 -23.28 -1.62
C ILE A 91 0.56 -24.29 -1.73
N GLU A 92 0.26 -25.54 -2.06
CA GLU A 92 1.28 -26.57 -2.28
C GLU A 92 2.14 -26.25 -3.51
N ARG A 93 1.52 -25.89 -4.64
CA ARG A 93 2.24 -25.56 -5.89
C ARG A 93 3.05 -24.26 -5.79
N ALA A 94 2.64 -23.31 -4.96
CA ALA A 94 3.42 -22.11 -4.65
C ALA A 94 4.71 -22.42 -3.87
N GLN A 95 4.84 -23.62 -3.31
CA GLN A 95 6.05 -24.12 -2.64
C GLN A 95 6.94 -25.00 -3.53
N ASP A 96 6.55 -25.23 -4.79
CA ASP A 96 7.32 -26.09 -5.70
C ASP A 96 8.74 -25.54 -5.92
N LYS A 97 9.74 -26.43 -6.01
CA LYS A 97 11.13 -26.06 -6.30
C LYS A 97 11.29 -25.38 -7.66
N ASN A 98 10.44 -25.70 -8.63
CA ASN A 98 10.45 -25.13 -9.97
C ASN A 98 9.68 -23.80 -10.00
N GLY A 99 10.39 -22.72 -10.39
CA GLY A 99 9.80 -21.38 -10.46
C GLY A 99 8.64 -21.24 -11.46
N LYS A 100 8.60 -22.04 -12.53
CA LYS A 100 7.50 -22.00 -13.52
C LYS A 100 6.18 -22.50 -12.91
N ILE A 101 6.25 -23.52 -12.05
CA ILE A 101 5.10 -24.09 -11.36
C ILE A 101 4.58 -23.09 -10.33
N ARG A 102 5.48 -22.51 -9.52
CA ARG A 102 5.10 -21.43 -8.59
C ARG A 102 4.42 -20.28 -9.31
N ASN A 103 5.01 -19.81 -10.42
CA ASN A 103 4.44 -18.72 -11.21
C ASN A 103 3.05 -19.08 -11.78
N ALA A 104 2.86 -20.30 -12.25
CA ALA A 104 1.55 -20.75 -12.73
C ALA A 104 0.49 -20.74 -11.61
N ALA A 105 0.86 -21.19 -10.40
CA ALA A 105 -0.02 -21.15 -9.23
C ALA A 105 -0.41 -19.71 -8.86
N LEU A 106 0.57 -18.78 -8.83
CA LEU A 106 0.31 -17.35 -8.57
C LEU A 106 -0.64 -16.71 -9.58
N ASN A 107 -0.51 -17.09 -10.84
CA ASN A 107 -1.39 -16.57 -11.88
C ASN A 107 -2.82 -17.08 -11.70
N ILE A 108 -2.99 -18.36 -11.40
CA ILE A 108 -4.30 -18.99 -11.23
C ILE A 108 -4.97 -18.61 -9.90
N ALA A 109 -4.21 -18.31 -8.85
CA ALA A 109 -4.77 -17.79 -7.58
C ALA A 109 -5.67 -16.58 -7.79
N GLY A 110 -5.35 -15.71 -8.76
CA GLY A 110 -6.20 -14.57 -9.11
C GLY A 110 -7.58 -14.94 -9.66
N TRP A 111 -7.78 -16.16 -10.16
CA TRP A 111 -9.06 -16.65 -10.67
C TRP A 111 -9.96 -17.23 -9.56
N ILE A 112 -9.44 -17.41 -8.35
CA ILE A 112 -10.29 -17.65 -7.17
C ILE A 112 -11.14 -16.40 -6.85
N TYR A 113 -10.80 -15.21 -7.38
CA TYR A 113 -11.38 -13.93 -6.99
C TYR A 113 -12.35 -13.27 -8.00
N PRO A 114 -13.39 -12.52 -7.55
CA PRO A 114 -14.17 -12.67 -6.32
C PRO A 114 -15.56 -13.20 -6.63
N PHE A 115 -15.87 -14.34 -6.03
CA PHE A 115 -17.26 -14.62 -5.71
C PHE A 115 -17.45 -14.22 -4.24
N PRO A 116 -18.29 -13.21 -3.92
CA PRO A 116 -18.48 -12.73 -2.55
C PRO A 116 -18.64 -13.82 -1.46
N PRO A 117 -19.30 -14.96 -1.73
CA PRO A 117 -19.42 -16.07 -0.77
C PRO A 117 -18.12 -16.73 -0.29
N LEU A 118 -16.99 -16.54 -0.98
CA LEU A 118 -15.72 -17.19 -0.62
C LEU A 118 -14.75 -16.27 0.13
N ARG A 119 -15.11 -15.00 0.33
CA ARG A 119 -14.26 -13.98 0.99
C ARG A 119 -13.78 -14.45 2.37
N ASP A 120 -14.70 -14.75 3.27
CA ASP A 120 -14.36 -15.09 4.66
C ASP A 120 -13.61 -16.40 4.76
N LYS A 121 -13.90 -17.35 3.86
CA LYS A 121 -13.17 -18.62 3.77
C LYS A 121 -11.71 -18.41 3.36
N ILE A 122 -11.45 -17.53 2.39
CA ILE A 122 -10.07 -17.16 2.00
C ILE A 122 -9.34 -16.52 3.17
N LYS A 123 -9.96 -15.55 3.85
CA LYS A 123 -9.35 -14.88 5.01
C LYS A 123 -9.00 -15.87 6.11
N GLU A 124 -9.97 -16.71 6.51
CA GLU A 124 -9.77 -17.68 7.57
C GLU A 124 -8.65 -18.67 7.23
N LYS A 125 -8.58 -19.11 5.98
CA LYS A 125 -7.56 -20.05 5.52
C LYS A 125 -6.18 -19.41 5.45
N ILE A 126 -6.06 -18.19 4.92
CA ILE A 126 -4.78 -17.45 4.85
C ILE A 126 -4.27 -17.15 6.26
N LYS A 127 -5.12 -16.61 7.14
CA LYS A 127 -4.75 -16.27 8.53
C LYS A 127 -4.16 -17.46 9.29
N LYS A 128 -4.64 -18.67 9.02
CA LYS A 128 -4.14 -19.91 9.65
C LYS A 128 -2.80 -20.36 9.07
N ILE A 129 -2.59 -20.19 7.76
CA ILE A 129 -1.49 -20.84 7.03
C ILE A 129 -0.30 -19.89 6.83
N GLU A 130 -0.56 -18.60 6.63
CA GLU A 130 0.46 -17.60 6.30
C GLU A 130 1.60 -17.55 7.33
N PRO A 131 1.36 -17.44 8.65
CA PRO A 131 2.45 -17.38 9.63
C PRO A 131 3.37 -18.61 9.56
N LEU A 132 2.77 -19.79 9.38
CA LEU A 132 3.50 -21.07 9.32
C LEU A 132 4.38 -21.16 8.07
N LEU A 133 3.84 -20.76 6.91
CA LEU A 133 4.58 -20.84 5.65
C LEU A 133 5.65 -19.76 5.56
N LEU A 134 5.36 -18.53 5.99
CA LEU A 134 6.33 -17.46 5.98
C LEU A 134 7.48 -17.79 6.94
N GLN A 135 7.20 -18.25 8.16
CA GLN A 135 8.25 -18.68 9.11
C GLN A 135 9.13 -19.80 8.53
N LYS A 136 8.52 -20.79 7.85
CA LYS A 136 9.25 -21.92 7.26
C LYS A 136 10.27 -21.51 6.19
N TYR A 137 9.94 -20.53 5.35
CA TYR A 137 10.78 -20.13 4.22
C TYR A 137 11.53 -18.81 4.44
N TYR A 138 11.26 -18.11 5.54
CA TYR A 138 11.94 -16.87 5.89
C TYR A 138 13.43 -17.10 6.09
N GLN A 139 14.23 -16.12 5.66
CA GLN A 139 15.65 -16.04 5.94
C GLN A 139 15.94 -14.64 6.46
N PRO A 140 16.78 -14.45 7.51
CA PRO A 140 17.07 -13.13 8.08
C PRO A 140 17.50 -12.09 7.03
N LYS A 141 18.21 -12.52 5.97
CA LYS A 141 18.61 -11.67 4.85
C LYS A 141 17.44 -11.01 4.10
N PHE A 142 16.21 -11.50 4.27
CA PHE A 142 15.03 -10.91 3.65
C PHE A 142 14.55 -9.64 4.37
N ALA A 143 14.94 -9.41 5.63
CA ALA A 143 14.56 -8.23 6.41
C ALA A 143 14.99 -6.89 5.76
N ARG A 144 16.03 -6.91 4.92
CA ARG A 144 16.55 -5.71 4.25
C ARG A 144 15.70 -5.23 3.07
N PHE A 145 14.75 -6.04 2.61
CA PHE A 145 13.91 -5.68 1.46
C PHE A 145 12.61 -5.05 1.94
N LYS A 146 12.43 -3.76 1.63
CA LYS A 146 11.21 -3.01 1.97
C LYS A 146 9.97 -3.51 1.21
N TYR A 147 10.14 -4.02 -0.02
CA TYR A 147 9.03 -4.40 -0.90
C TYR A 147 9.13 -5.87 -1.36
N ILE A 148 7.98 -6.55 -1.48
CA ILE A 148 7.89 -7.95 -1.98
C ILE A 148 8.54 -8.07 -3.37
N LYS A 149 8.30 -7.10 -4.25
CA LYS A 149 8.89 -7.07 -5.61
C LYS A 149 10.42 -7.10 -5.61
N ALA A 150 11.06 -6.57 -4.57
CA ALA A 150 12.51 -6.50 -4.43
C ALA A 150 13.13 -7.80 -3.88
N LEU A 151 12.33 -8.73 -3.33
CA LEU A 151 12.82 -10.01 -2.85
C LEU A 151 13.48 -10.84 -3.97
N PRO A 152 14.49 -11.67 -3.67
CA PRO A 152 15.03 -12.62 -4.63
C PRO A 152 13.99 -13.67 -5.03
N VAL A 153 14.07 -14.16 -6.26
CA VAL A 153 13.17 -15.21 -6.76
C VAL A 153 13.33 -16.47 -5.90
N GLY A 154 12.23 -16.96 -5.34
CA GLY A 154 12.23 -18.12 -4.45
C GLY A 154 10.84 -18.43 -3.91
N ILE A 155 10.74 -19.48 -3.10
CA ILE A 155 9.46 -19.89 -2.49
C ILE A 155 8.89 -18.79 -1.60
N TYR A 156 9.74 -18.16 -0.77
CA TYR A 156 9.30 -17.07 0.12
C TYR A 156 8.67 -15.90 -0.64
N LYS A 157 9.33 -15.41 -1.70
CA LYS A 157 8.77 -14.36 -2.57
C LYS A 157 7.45 -14.80 -3.22
N SER A 158 7.40 -16.03 -3.75
CA SER A 158 6.18 -16.54 -4.37
C SER A 158 5.02 -16.59 -3.37
N LEU A 159 5.24 -17.10 -2.15
CA LEU A 159 4.21 -17.12 -1.12
C LEU A 159 3.75 -15.72 -0.73
N GLN A 160 4.69 -14.78 -0.52
CA GLN A 160 4.37 -13.37 -0.25
C GLN A 160 3.50 -12.76 -1.36
N MET A 161 3.89 -12.93 -2.62
CA MET A 161 3.09 -12.47 -3.77
C MET A 161 1.73 -13.16 -3.86
N MET A 162 1.62 -14.44 -3.44
CA MET A 162 0.35 -15.16 -3.44
C MET A 162 -0.59 -14.59 -2.38
N MET A 163 -0.09 -14.36 -1.17
CA MET A 163 -0.88 -13.76 -0.09
C MET A 163 -1.28 -12.34 -0.45
N GLU A 164 -0.33 -11.53 -0.91
CA GLU A 164 -0.60 -10.19 -1.46
C GLU A 164 -1.68 -10.26 -2.53
N LYS A 165 -1.59 -11.15 -3.52
CA LYS A 165 -2.63 -11.25 -4.56
C LYS A 165 -3.99 -11.73 -4.06
N LEU A 166 -4.01 -12.61 -3.06
CA LEU A 166 -5.25 -13.07 -2.43
C LEU A 166 -5.82 -12.03 -1.43
N CYS A 167 -5.03 -11.02 -1.03
CA CYS A 167 -5.41 -9.94 -0.10
C CYS A 167 -5.60 -8.57 -0.78
N GLU A 168 -4.89 -8.20 -1.85
CA GLU A 168 -5.13 -7.00 -2.70
C GLU A 168 -6.55 -7.04 -3.28
N VAL A 169 -6.98 -8.25 -3.58
CA VAL A 169 -8.33 -8.69 -3.87
C VAL A 169 -9.34 -8.18 -2.81
N GLU A 170 -9.01 -8.29 -1.54
CA GLU A 170 -9.84 -7.77 -0.46
C GLU A 170 -9.84 -6.24 -0.47
N LYS A 171 -8.67 -5.60 -0.58
CA LYS A 171 -8.55 -4.14 -0.67
C LYS A 171 -9.43 -3.55 -1.78
N ARG A 172 -9.42 -4.14 -2.97
CA ARG A 172 -10.25 -3.69 -4.12
C ARG A 172 -11.75 -3.93 -3.95
N LEU A 173 -12.17 -4.97 -3.23
CA LEU A 173 -13.59 -5.17 -2.91
C LEU A 173 -14.04 -4.23 -1.80
N LEU A 174 -13.23 -4.10 -0.76
CA LEU A 174 -13.46 -3.18 0.34
C LEU A 174 -13.60 -1.77 -0.21
N GLN A 175 -12.70 -1.34 -1.10
CA GLN A 175 -12.82 -0.08 -1.84
C GLN A 175 -14.19 0.06 -2.54
N LYS A 176 -14.64 -0.96 -3.29
CA LYS A 176 -15.95 -0.91 -3.98
C LYS A 176 -17.14 -0.87 -3.01
N ASP A 177 -17.08 -1.63 -1.93
CA ASP A 177 -18.13 -1.69 -0.91
C ASP A 177 -18.20 -0.34 -0.18
N LEU A 178 -17.06 0.20 0.28
CA LEU A 178 -16.93 1.51 0.91
C LEU A 178 -17.36 2.64 -0.03
N PHE A 179 -16.94 2.63 -1.31
CA PHE A 179 -17.45 3.59 -2.28
C PHE A 179 -18.97 3.56 -2.38
N LYS A 180 -19.59 2.38 -2.40
CA LYS A 180 -21.04 2.29 -2.48
C LYS A 180 -21.73 2.83 -1.23
N GLU A 181 -21.14 2.58 -0.07
CA GLU A 181 -21.63 3.00 1.24
C GLU A 181 -21.46 4.51 1.46
N HIS A 182 -20.26 5.01 1.21
CA HIS A 182 -19.81 6.36 1.54
C HIS A 182 -19.87 7.35 0.37
N LYS A 183 -20.34 6.95 -0.83
CA LYS A 183 -20.39 7.81 -2.04
C LYS A 183 -20.99 9.20 -1.90
N ASN A 184 -21.77 9.45 -0.85
CA ASN A 184 -22.46 10.72 -0.63
C ASN A 184 -21.92 11.50 0.59
N ASP A 185 -20.86 11.01 1.24
CA ASP A 185 -20.23 11.65 2.39
C ASP A 185 -18.74 11.89 2.11
N LYS A 186 -18.38 13.16 1.95
CA LYS A 186 -17.00 13.57 1.67
C LYS A 186 -16.03 13.22 2.80
N TRP A 187 -16.50 13.23 4.06
CA TRP A 187 -15.64 12.93 5.21
C TRP A 187 -15.34 11.45 5.31
N GLU A 188 -16.35 10.60 5.11
CA GLU A 188 -16.14 9.14 5.07
C GLU A 188 -15.21 8.77 3.91
N LEU A 189 -15.40 9.34 2.71
CA LEU A 189 -14.48 9.14 1.59
C LEU A 189 -13.04 9.62 1.92
N TYR A 190 -12.89 10.73 2.64
CA TYR A 190 -11.57 11.19 3.09
C TYR A 190 -10.94 10.22 4.09
N TYR A 191 -11.70 9.70 5.06
CA TYR A 191 -11.17 8.74 6.02
C TYR A 191 -10.84 7.40 5.38
N ASP A 192 -11.66 6.91 4.46
CA ASP A 192 -11.35 5.75 3.63
C ASP A 192 -10.01 5.96 2.91
N ALA A 193 -9.78 7.14 2.32
CA ALA A 193 -8.50 7.43 1.67
C ALA A 193 -7.31 7.32 2.64
N MET A 194 -7.47 7.76 3.90
CA MET A 194 -6.42 7.65 4.92
C MET A 194 -6.15 6.20 5.32
N GLU A 195 -7.15 5.32 5.30
CA GLU A 195 -6.95 3.88 5.54
C GLU A 195 -6.18 3.20 4.40
N PHE A 196 -6.31 3.72 3.17
CA PHE A 196 -5.64 3.22 1.98
C PHE A 196 -4.40 4.03 1.57
N PHE A 197 -3.80 4.81 2.47
CA PHE A 197 -2.67 5.68 2.13
C PHE A 197 -1.44 4.90 1.59
N ASP A 198 -1.34 3.61 1.92
CA ASP A 198 -0.32 2.69 1.38
C ASP A 198 -0.60 2.18 -0.05
N ASP A 199 -1.75 2.53 -0.63
CA ASP A 199 -2.19 2.25 -2.00
C ASP A 199 -2.53 3.56 -2.72
N TYR A 200 -1.52 4.16 -3.36
CA TYR A 200 -1.61 5.47 -4.04
C TYR A 200 -2.90 5.63 -4.86
N TYR A 201 -3.18 4.70 -5.77
CA TYR A 201 -4.29 4.85 -6.71
C TYR A 201 -5.65 4.76 -6.00
N THR A 202 -5.76 3.92 -4.97
CA THR A 202 -6.99 3.79 -4.19
C THR A 202 -7.24 5.04 -3.35
N ALA A 203 -6.24 5.50 -2.59
CA ALA A 203 -6.35 6.72 -1.79
C ALA A 203 -6.66 7.94 -2.67
N GLU A 204 -5.98 8.07 -3.81
CA GLU A 204 -6.20 9.16 -4.76
C GLU A 204 -7.65 9.17 -5.30
N ASP A 205 -8.21 8.01 -5.66
CA ASP A 205 -9.60 7.92 -6.16
C ASP A 205 -10.61 8.33 -5.08
N PHE A 206 -10.41 7.91 -3.83
CA PHE A 206 -11.25 8.35 -2.69
C PHE A 206 -11.20 9.87 -2.49
N LEU A 207 -10.00 10.46 -2.49
CA LEU A 207 -9.82 11.91 -2.30
C LEU A 207 -10.44 12.71 -3.45
N LYS A 208 -10.26 12.25 -4.71
CA LYS A 208 -10.86 12.90 -5.88
C LYS A 208 -12.39 12.84 -5.83
N ARG A 209 -12.99 11.74 -5.39
CA ARG A 209 -14.45 11.64 -5.20
C ARG A 209 -14.96 12.54 -4.08
N ALA A 210 -14.21 12.68 -2.99
CA ALA A 210 -14.56 13.63 -1.94
C ALA A 210 -14.60 15.08 -2.47
N ILE A 211 -13.69 15.43 -3.39
CA ILE A 211 -13.67 16.72 -4.11
C ILE A 211 -14.87 16.86 -5.07
N GLU A 212 -15.29 15.78 -5.74
CA GLU A 212 -16.49 15.80 -6.59
C GLU A 212 -17.77 16.13 -5.81
N LEU A 213 -17.85 15.71 -4.54
CA LEU A 213 -18.97 16.05 -3.65
C LEU A 213 -18.91 17.49 -3.14
N ASP A 214 -17.70 17.96 -2.81
CA ASP A 214 -17.47 19.34 -2.38
C ASP A 214 -16.12 19.83 -2.88
N ASN A 215 -16.17 20.65 -3.93
CA ASN A 215 -14.97 21.18 -4.55
C ASN A 215 -14.15 22.06 -3.60
N ASP A 216 -14.73 22.62 -2.54
CA ASP A 216 -14.03 23.45 -1.54
C ASP A 216 -13.56 22.64 -0.30
N PHE A 217 -13.63 21.30 -0.37
CA PHE A 217 -13.22 20.43 0.72
C PHE A 217 -11.70 20.35 0.92
N VAL A 218 -11.17 21.21 1.77
CA VAL A 218 -9.73 21.39 2.03
C VAL A 218 -9.06 20.09 2.47
N ALA A 219 -9.73 19.24 3.24
CA ALA A 219 -9.15 17.99 3.74
C ALA A 219 -8.68 17.08 2.60
N ALA A 220 -9.46 16.97 1.53
CA ALA A 220 -9.11 16.11 0.40
C ALA A 220 -7.86 16.63 -0.36
N TYR A 221 -7.74 17.94 -0.55
CA TYR A 221 -6.54 18.54 -1.15
C TYR A 221 -5.31 18.42 -0.26
N ALA A 222 -5.47 18.59 1.06
CA ALA A 222 -4.39 18.34 2.01
C ALA A 222 -3.93 16.89 1.97
N GLY A 223 -4.88 15.93 1.90
CA GLY A 223 -4.58 14.51 1.73
C GLY A 223 -3.86 14.18 0.42
N LEU A 224 -4.28 14.79 -0.70
CA LEU A 224 -3.58 14.62 -2.00
C LEU A 224 -2.16 15.19 -1.97
N THR A 225 -1.94 16.28 -1.22
CA THR A 225 -0.60 16.85 -1.04
C THR A 225 0.33 15.87 -0.30
N GLU A 226 -0.14 15.35 0.83
CA GLU A 226 0.61 14.37 1.63
C GLU A 226 0.86 13.07 0.83
N LEU A 227 -0.15 12.62 0.07
CA LEU A 227 -0.04 11.42 -0.75
C LEU A 227 0.99 11.59 -1.88
N SER A 228 1.01 12.75 -2.53
CA SER A 228 1.98 13.06 -3.58
C SER A 228 3.40 13.11 -3.02
N ARG A 229 3.58 13.70 -1.83
CA ARG A 229 4.87 13.73 -1.11
C ARG A 229 5.40 12.33 -0.80
N ASP A 230 4.56 11.43 -0.27
CA ASP A 230 4.96 10.07 0.11
C ASP A 230 5.40 9.20 -1.08
N TYR A 231 4.99 9.59 -2.29
CA TYR A 231 5.30 8.91 -3.54
C TYR A 231 6.27 9.69 -4.43
N ASP A 232 6.96 10.70 -3.88
CA ASP A 232 7.96 11.53 -4.55
C ASP A 232 7.44 12.24 -5.83
N ASP A 233 6.17 12.66 -5.84
CA ASP A 233 5.56 13.48 -6.90
C ASP A 233 5.50 14.97 -6.48
N ASP A 234 6.64 15.65 -6.67
CA ASP A 234 6.81 17.05 -6.25
C ASP A 234 5.87 18.03 -6.99
N ASP A 235 5.51 17.74 -8.25
CA ASP A 235 4.66 18.61 -9.07
C ASP A 235 3.21 18.61 -8.54
N ASP A 236 2.67 17.42 -8.28
CA ASP A 236 1.33 17.29 -7.71
C ASP A 236 1.30 17.69 -6.22
N GLU A 237 2.36 17.45 -5.45
CA GLU A 237 2.50 17.97 -4.08
C GLU A 237 2.33 19.50 -4.07
N GLU A 238 3.10 20.22 -4.89
CA GLU A 238 3.02 21.67 -4.94
C GLU A 238 1.64 22.15 -5.37
N LYS A 239 1.10 21.56 -6.44
CA LYS A 239 -0.20 21.93 -6.99
C LYS A 239 -1.31 21.78 -5.96
N TYR A 240 -1.38 20.64 -5.27
CA TYR A 240 -2.42 20.39 -4.28
C TYR A 240 -2.21 21.21 -3.00
N ALA A 241 -0.97 21.49 -2.60
CA ALA A 241 -0.67 22.39 -1.50
C ALA A 241 -1.18 23.81 -1.76
N GLU A 242 -0.99 24.32 -2.99
CA GLU A 242 -1.49 25.65 -3.38
C GLU A 242 -3.02 25.69 -3.36
N ILE A 243 -3.69 24.69 -3.94
CA ILE A 243 -5.16 24.64 -3.96
C ILE A 243 -5.74 24.58 -2.53
N ALA A 244 -5.15 23.76 -1.66
CA ALA A 244 -5.56 23.65 -0.27
C ALA A 244 -5.36 24.98 0.49
N TRP A 245 -4.25 25.67 0.22
CA TRP A 245 -3.93 26.98 0.77
C TRP A 245 -4.91 28.06 0.31
N GLU A 246 -5.18 28.17 -0.99
CA GLU A 246 -6.13 29.15 -1.54
C GLU A 246 -7.54 28.96 -0.96
N LYS A 247 -8.00 27.72 -0.82
CA LYS A 247 -9.30 27.39 -0.22
C LYS A 247 -9.32 27.71 1.27
N THR A 248 -8.20 27.52 1.97
CA THR A 248 -8.06 27.92 3.37
C THR A 248 -8.14 29.44 3.52
N LEU A 249 -7.46 30.21 2.67
CA LEU A 249 -7.55 31.67 2.66
C LEU A 249 -8.95 32.17 2.30
N LYS A 250 -9.67 31.47 1.43
CA LYS A 250 -11.08 31.79 1.14
C LYS A 250 -11.97 31.62 2.38
N LYS A 251 -11.71 30.60 3.21
CA LYS A 251 -12.42 30.39 4.48
C LYS A 251 -12.02 31.42 5.55
N PHE A 252 -10.74 31.79 5.58
CA PHE A 252 -10.17 32.75 6.52
C PHE A 252 -9.50 33.91 5.77
N PRO A 253 -10.28 34.87 5.22
CA PRO A 253 -9.71 36.06 4.57
C PRO A 253 -8.82 36.88 5.52
N GLU A 254 -9.14 36.81 6.81
CA GLU A 254 -8.30 37.23 7.92
C GLU A 254 -8.14 36.03 8.87
N TRP A 255 -6.92 35.82 9.37
CA TRP A 255 -6.67 34.75 10.34
C TRP A 255 -7.46 35.01 11.62
N PRO A 256 -8.10 33.98 12.20
CA PRO A 256 -8.87 34.16 13.42
C PRO A 256 -7.97 34.71 14.55
N PRO A 257 -8.51 35.60 15.39
CA PRO A 257 -7.77 36.10 16.55
C PRO A 257 -7.58 35.02 17.61
N ASP A 258 -8.51 34.05 17.66
CA ASP A 258 -8.51 32.90 18.58
C ASP A 258 -7.81 31.68 17.96
N GLU A 259 -7.39 30.76 18.82
CA GLU A 259 -6.75 29.50 18.45
C GLU A 259 -7.70 28.59 17.64
N LEU A 260 -7.15 27.96 16.60
CA LEU A 260 -7.77 26.84 15.92
C LEU A 260 -7.46 25.55 16.68
N ASN A 261 -8.36 25.18 17.58
CA ASN A 261 -8.22 23.96 18.38
C ASN A 261 -8.06 22.72 17.48
N TRP A 262 -6.92 22.02 17.61
CA TRP A 262 -6.61 20.78 16.90
C TRP A 262 -7.58 19.63 17.18
N GLY A 263 -8.20 19.59 18.37
CA GLY A 263 -9.22 18.62 18.75
C GLY A 263 -10.47 18.67 17.86
N SER A 264 -10.75 19.82 17.24
CA SER A 264 -11.83 19.94 16.25
C SER A 264 -11.40 19.36 14.90
N VAL A 265 -12.05 18.27 14.48
CA VAL A 265 -11.83 17.63 13.17
C VAL A 265 -11.96 18.64 12.03
N GLU A 266 -12.93 19.55 12.10
CA GLU A 266 -13.15 20.56 11.07
C GLU A 266 -11.97 21.54 10.93
N ASN A 267 -11.23 21.80 12.02
CA ASN A 267 -10.08 22.70 12.00
C ASN A 267 -8.83 22.03 11.41
N ARG A 268 -8.67 20.71 11.61
CA ARG A 268 -7.47 19.96 11.19
C ARG A 268 -7.18 20.11 9.70
N GLN A 269 -8.20 20.16 8.86
CA GLN A 269 -8.01 20.31 7.41
C GLN A 269 -7.26 21.59 7.05
N TYR A 270 -7.58 22.71 7.70
CA TYR A 270 -6.95 24.00 7.44
C TYR A 270 -5.54 24.03 8.02
N LEU A 271 -5.36 23.52 9.24
CA LEU A 271 -4.04 23.43 9.87
C LEU A 271 -3.08 22.54 9.08
N ARG A 272 -3.56 21.43 8.50
CA ARG A 272 -2.78 20.59 7.58
C ARG A 272 -2.45 21.31 6.28
N ALA A 273 -3.42 21.98 5.66
CA ALA A 273 -3.19 22.76 4.44
C ALA A 273 -2.14 23.87 4.62
N ILE A 274 -2.21 24.60 5.73
CA ILE A 274 -1.23 25.63 6.09
C ILE A 274 0.17 25.00 6.29
N CYS A 275 0.26 23.85 6.96
CA CYS A 275 1.53 23.15 7.17
C CYS A 275 2.14 22.67 5.85
N ASN A 276 1.33 22.03 5.00
CA ASN A 276 1.74 21.59 3.67
C ASN A 276 2.25 22.77 2.82
N LYS A 277 1.62 23.94 2.91
CA LYS A 277 2.11 25.15 2.24
C LYS A 277 3.48 25.60 2.79
N ALA A 278 3.67 25.56 4.10
CA ALA A 278 4.96 25.91 4.71
C ALA A 278 6.07 24.93 4.29
N MET A 279 5.78 23.62 4.26
CA MET A 279 6.71 22.57 3.84
C MET A 279 7.12 22.74 2.38
N THR A 280 6.18 22.98 1.45
CA THR A 280 6.52 23.20 0.03
C THR A 280 7.40 24.44 -0.17
N LEU A 281 7.14 25.54 0.54
CA LEU A 281 8.04 26.72 0.54
C LEU A 281 9.41 26.42 1.13
N HIS A 282 9.45 25.63 2.21
CA HIS A 282 10.70 25.19 2.82
C HIS A 282 11.52 24.35 1.83
N LYS A 283 10.90 23.38 1.13
CA LYS A 283 11.55 22.56 0.10
C LYS A 283 12.17 23.40 -1.02
N LYS A 284 11.49 24.46 -1.42
CA LYS A 284 11.96 25.42 -2.44
C LYS A 284 13.07 26.36 -1.96
N GLY A 285 13.45 26.30 -0.68
CA GLY A 285 14.43 27.21 -0.09
C GLY A 285 13.88 28.62 0.16
N GLU A 286 12.56 28.83 0.09
CA GLU A 286 11.92 30.12 0.43
C GLU A 286 11.80 30.30 1.95
N LYS A 287 12.96 30.33 2.62
CA LYS A 287 13.06 30.22 4.08
C LYS A 287 12.25 31.26 4.84
N GLU A 288 12.31 32.54 4.44
CA GLU A 288 11.57 33.58 5.18
C GLU A 288 10.06 33.44 5.04
N LYS A 289 9.58 32.90 3.90
CA LYS A 289 8.14 32.66 3.71
C LYS A 289 7.68 31.44 4.50
N ALA A 290 8.46 30.35 4.47
CA ALA A 290 8.19 29.16 5.26
C ALA A 290 8.16 29.47 6.76
N GLU A 291 9.15 30.21 7.28
CA GLU A 291 9.21 30.62 8.69
C GLU A 291 7.94 31.38 9.11
N LYS A 292 7.49 32.35 8.31
CA LYS A 292 6.28 33.13 8.61
C LYS A 292 5.05 32.25 8.75
N ILE A 293 4.90 31.24 7.89
CA ILE A 293 3.75 30.32 7.93
C ILE A 293 3.88 29.34 9.11
N TYR A 294 5.07 28.83 9.41
CA TYR A 294 5.26 27.98 10.60
C TYR A 294 4.98 28.74 11.89
N ARG A 295 5.42 29.99 12.03
CA ARG A 295 5.08 30.83 13.19
C ARG A 295 3.59 31.13 13.29
N LEU A 296 2.92 31.33 12.16
CA LEU A 296 1.46 31.46 12.12
C LEU A 296 0.79 30.19 12.65
N LEU A 297 1.24 29.01 12.23
CA LEU A 297 0.71 27.74 12.75
C LEU A 297 0.87 27.60 14.25
N LEU A 298 2.04 27.94 14.80
CA LEU A 298 2.26 27.90 16.25
C LEU A 298 1.38 28.90 17.00
N LYS A 299 1.04 30.04 16.37
CA LYS A 299 0.06 30.98 16.95
C LYS A 299 -1.37 30.43 16.89
N LEU A 300 -1.76 29.80 15.78
CA LEU A 300 -3.10 29.24 15.59
C LEU A 300 -3.31 27.97 16.41
N ASN A 301 -2.27 27.18 16.64
CA ASN A 301 -2.30 25.92 17.38
C ASN A 301 -1.14 25.87 18.38
N PRO A 302 -1.21 26.60 19.52
CA PRO A 302 -0.10 26.71 20.47
C PRO A 302 0.32 25.38 21.10
N GLY A 303 -0.61 24.43 21.25
CA GLY A 303 -0.30 23.08 21.71
C GLY A 303 0.52 22.23 20.71
N ASP A 304 0.70 22.73 19.48
CA ASP A 304 1.50 22.13 18.42
C ASP A 304 1.37 20.60 18.29
N ASN A 305 0.13 20.12 18.28
CA ASN A 305 -0.16 18.70 18.15
C ASN A 305 0.28 18.11 16.79
N GLN A 306 0.68 18.95 15.83
CA GLN A 306 1.19 18.57 14.51
C GLN A 306 2.71 18.42 14.47
N GLY A 307 3.45 18.90 15.47
CA GLY A 307 4.91 18.89 15.46
C GLY A 307 5.55 19.97 14.57
N VAL A 308 4.85 21.07 14.30
CA VAL A 308 5.35 22.22 13.52
C VAL A 308 6.61 22.81 14.14
N ARG A 309 6.76 22.75 15.47
CA ARG A 309 7.96 23.21 16.17
C ARG A 309 9.22 22.50 15.68
N TYR A 310 9.14 21.22 15.34
CA TYR A 310 10.27 20.45 14.83
C TYR A 310 10.59 20.82 13.38
N LEU A 311 9.57 21.07 12.55
CA LEU A 311 9.75 21.56 11.18
C LEU A 311 10.42 22.94 11.17
N LEU A 312 10.01 23.84 12.07
CA LEU A 312 10.61 25.16 12.22
C LEU A 312 12.04 25.09 12.78
N ALA A 313 12.31 24.22 13.76
CA ALA A 313 13.66 23.95 14.23
C ALA A 313 14.55 23.39 13.10
N GLY A 314 14.02 22.46 12.32
CA GLY A 314 14.67 21.90 11.13
C GLY A 314 15.02 22.99 10.11
N LEU A 315 14.08 23.90 9.82
CA LEU A 315 14.31 25.05 8.93
C LEU A 315 15.50 25.91 9.39
N PHE A 316 15.58 26.24 10.68
CA PHE A 316 16.70 27.00 11.24
C PHE A 316 18.02 26.22 11.20
N ARG A 317 17.96 24.90 11.42
CA ARG A 317 19.11 23.99 11.31
C ARG A 317 19.56 23.74 9.87
N GLY A 318 18.74 24.09 8.88
CA GLY A 318 19.00 23.81 7.46
C GLY A 318 18.66 22.39 7.02
N LEU A 319 17.78 21.70 7.76
CA LEU A 319 17.23 20.40 7.42
C LEU A 319 16.01 20.57 6.52
N MET A 320 15.85 19.69 5.54
CA MET A 320 14.62 19.63 4.74
C MET A 320 13.48 19.03 5.57
N PRO A 321 12.19 19.33 5.25
CA PRO A 321 11.05 18.71 5.93
C PRO A 321 11.15 17.18 6.00
N GLU A 322 11.59 16.54 4.91
CA GLU A 322 11.72 15.08 4.83
C GLU A 322 12.81 14.53 5.77
N ASN A 323 13.82 15.33 6.12
CA ASN A 323 14.80 14.94 7.14
C ASN A 323 14.16 14.95 8.52
N VAL A 324 13.31 15.93 8.82
CA VAL A 324 12.57 16.04 10.08
C VAL A 324 11.58 14.89 10.21
N ASP A 325 10.82 14.60 9.14
CA ASP A 325 9.85 13.49 9.12
C ASP A 325 10.54 12.14 9.35
N LYS A 326 11.67 11.88 8.67
CA LYS A 326 12.47 10.67 8.90
C LYS A 326 12.96 10.53 10.33
N MET A 327 13.42 11.62 10.95
CA MET A 327 13.84 11.60 12.35
C MET A 327 12.64 11.30 13.27
N ASN A 328 11.46 11.83 12.95
CA ASN A 328 10.25 11.60 13.73
C ASN A 328 9.78 10.14 13.63
N ASP A 329 9.82 9.55 12.42
CA ASP A 329 9.51 8.14 12.19
C ASP A 329 10.48 7.20 12.91
N GLU A 330 11.78 7.50 12.86
CA GLU A 330 12.79 6.78 13.63
C GLU A 330 12.51 6.89 15.14
N GLY A 331 12.11 8.08 15.60
CA GLY A 331 11.76 8.30 17.00
C GLY A 331 10.53 7.52 17.42
N ASN A 332 9.46 7.53 16.61
CA ASN A 332 8.25 6.73 16.83
C ASN A 332 8.57 5.24 16.90
N LYS A 333 9.39 4.74 15.97
CA LYS A 333 9.78 3.32 15.92
C LYS A 333 10.61 2.89 17.13
N ASN A 334 11.52 3.74 17.58
CA ASN A 334 12.44 3.43 18.66
C ASN A 334 11.95 3.92 20.04
N GLN A 335 10.82 4.63 20.07
CA GLN A 335 10.32 5.37 21.24
C GLN A 335 11.39 6.32 21.81
N ASN A 336 12.11 7.02 20.92
CA ASN A 336 13.23 7.89 21.29
C ASN A 336 13.33 9.10 20.34
N TRP A 337 12.97 10.28 20.82
CA TRP A 337 13.00 11.53 20.07
C TRP A 337 14.16 12.46 20.45
N SER A 338 15.16 12.00 21.23
CA SER A 338 16.20 12.86 21.81
C SER A 338 16.96 13.69 20.76
N LYS A 339 17.16 13.17 19.55
CA LYS A 339 17.79 13.92 18.44
C LYS A 339 16.95 15.15 18.03
N LEU A 340 15.65 14.94 17.84
CA LEU A 340 14.69 15.98 17.47
C LEU A 340 14.52 17.01 18.59
N GLU A 341 14.43 16.54 19.84
CA GLU A 341 14.35 17.40 21.02
C GLU A 341 15.58 18.27 21.19
N LYS A 342 16.79 17.72 20.97
CA LYS A 342 18.03 18.50 21.02
C LYS A 342 18.04 19.62 19.98
N ILE A 343 17.65 19.32 18.74
CA ILE A 343 17.55 20.32 17.67
C ILE A 343 16.53 21.40 18.04
N LEU A 344 15.33 21.00 18.50
CA LEU A 344 14.30 21.90 18.96
C LEU A 344 14.80 22.84 20.07
N TYR A 345 15.42 22.27 21.11
CA TYR A 345 15.95 23.04 22.24
C TYR A 345 17.01 24.06 21.79
N GLU A 346 18.00 23.62 21.03
CA GLU A 346 19.10 24.46 20.56
C GLU A 346 18.62 25.61 19.68
N GLU A 347 17.68 25.35 18.76
CA GLU A 347 17.15 26.39 17.87
C GLU A 347 16.14 27.29 18.57
N ASN A 348 15.30 26.75 19.46
CA ASN A 348 14.33 27.57 20.19
C ASN A 348 15.02 28.54 21.16
N LYS A 349 16.16 28.15 21.76
CA LYS A 349 17.00 29.04 22.57
C LYS A 349 17.50 30.27 21.78
N LYS A 350 17.81 30.11 20.50
CA LYS A 350 18.29 31.18 19.62
C LYS A 350 17.15 32.02 19.06
N HIS A 351 16.07 31.36 18.62
CA HIS A 351 15.04 31.95 17.76
C HIS A 351 13.71 32.23 18.45
N LYS A 352 13.52 31.74 19.69
CA LYS A 352 12.37 32.00 20.58
C LYS A 352 11.02 31.90 19.85
N PHE A 353 10.73 30.71 19.32
CA PHE A 353 9.57 30.48 18.47
C PHE A 353 8.51 29.57 19.06
N PHE A 354 8.82 28.85 20.15
CA PHE A 354 7.91 27.90 20.77
C PHE A 354 7.97 28.02 22.30
N GLU A 355 6.81 27.95 22.95
CA GLU A 355 6.70 27.88 24.41
C GLU A 355 6.38 26.43 24.80
N TYR A 356 7.18 25.85 25.68
CA TYR A 356 6.93 24.48 26.15
C TYR A 356 5.69 24.45 27.03
N PRO A 357 4.76 23.49 26.82
CA PRO A 357 3.74 23.17 27.80
C PRO A 357 4.43 22.82 29.13
N VAL A 358 3.86 23.28 30.25
CA VAL A 358 4.48 23.19 31.59
C VAL A 358 4.81 21.75 32.01
N ASP A 359 4.17 20.75 31.40
CA ASP A 359 4.26 19.34 31.77
C ASP A 359 5.16 18.47 30.85
N ASP A 360 5.73 19.02 29.77
CA ASP A 360 6.44 18.25 28.72
C ASP A 360 7.98 18.32 28.80
N PHE A 361 8.56 18.74 29.93
CA PHE A 361 10.01 18.88 30.06
C PHE A 361 10.69 17.52 30.38
N PRO A 362 11.58 16.97 29.51
CA PRO A 362 12.61 16.07 30.02
C PRO A 362 13.58 16.92 30.83
N ALA A 363 13.74 16.60 32.13
CA ALA A 363 14.67 17.30 33.00
C ALA A 363 16.05 17.43 32.32
N ASP A 364 16.74 18.56 32.52
CA ASP A 364 18.03 18.93 31.91
C ASP A 364 19.15 17.84 32.01
N GLU A 365 18.91 16.73 32.70
CA GLU A 365 19.84 15.62 32.95
C GLU A 365 19.83 14.49 31.90
N GLU A 366 18.87 14.41 30.96
CA GLU A 366 18.76 13.26 30.03
C GLU A 366 19.29 13.44 28.59
N LEU A 367 19.73 14.64 28.20
CA LEU A 367 20.33 14.84 26.87
C LEU A 367 21.83 14.48 26.90
N SER A 368 22.15 13.19 26.73
CA SER A 368 23.54 12.73 26.64
C SER A 368 24.28 13.33 25.43
N ASP A 369 25.57 13.63 25.61
CA ASP A 369 26.44 14.31 24.64
C ASP A 369 26.87 13.44 23.43
N ASP A 370 26.42 12.20 23.33
CA ASP A 370 26.91 11.26 22.32
C ASP A 370 26.05 11.28 21.03
N VAL A 371 26.29 12.27 20.16
CA VAL A 371 25.94 12.15 18.73
C VAL A 371 27.09 12.69 17.89
N GLU A 372 27.63 11.84 17.02
CA GLU A 372 28.71 12.14 16.06
C GLU A 372 28.42 13.40 15.22
N SER A 373 29.50 14.13 14.90
CA SER A 373 29.47 15.41 14.21
C SER A 373 28.81 15.36 12.82
N PRO A 374 28.19 16.47 12.33
CA PRO A 374 27.41 16.52 11.09
C PRO A 374 28.15 16.29 9.76
N ASP A 375 29.45 15.98 9.76
CA ASP A 375 30.29 16.03 8.56
C ASP A 375 30.13 14.85 7.57
N GLU A 376 29.28 13.85 7.87
CA GLU A 376 29.15 12.67 6.99
C GLU A 376 27.84 12.54 6.19
N ILE A 377 26.84 13.39 6.40
CA ILE A 377 25.53 13.23 5.73
C ILE A 377 25.38 14.12 4.47
N GLY A 378 26.36 14.99 4.18
CA GLY A 378 26.20 16.10 3.24
C GLY A 378 27.11 16.16 2.01
N LYS A 379 27.77 15.08 1.56
CA LYS A 379 28.58 15.15 0.32
C LYS A 379 27.86 14.56 -0.89
N PRO A 380 27.67 15.33 -1.98
CA PRO A 380 27.17 14.79 -3.24
C PRO A 380 28.24 13.85 -3.81
N HIS A 381 27.83 12.64 -4.23
CA HIS A 381 28.68 11.76 -5.01
C HIS A 381 28.98 12.45 -6.35
N GLY A 382 30.16 13.08 -6.42
CA GLY A 382 30.72 13.60 -7.64
C GLY A 382 30.99 12.47 -8.63
N THR A 383 30.49 12.66 -9.83
CA THR A 383 30.90 11.97 -11.05
C THR A 383 32.40 12.13 -11.28
N ALA A 384 33.09 11.00 -11.40
CA ALA A 384 34.29 10.82 -12.21
C ALA A 384 34.31 9.37 -12.71
#